data_AF-A0A379SP59-F1
#
_entry.id   AF-A0A379SP59-F1
#
_cell.length_a   1.000
_cell.length_b   1.000
_cell.length_c   1.000
_cell.angle_alpha   90.00
_cell.angle_beta   90.00
_cell.angle_gamma   90.00
#
_symmetry.space_group_name_H-M   'P 1'
#
loop_
_entity.id
_entity.type
_entity.pdbx_description
1 polymer ?
#
loop_
_entity_poly.entity_id
_entity_poly.type
_entity_poly.pdbx_seq_one_letter_code
_entity_poly.pdbx_strand_id
1 'polypeptide(L)'
;MMLDMLAAIARKDYEDRRRRQAEGISKAKAEGRYRGRVADAQKHELIRTLRLAHGKSLRETARLAGVSKMTVIRVCNGNHKQDTD
;
A
#
# COMPACT_ATOMS: atom_id res chain seq x y z
N MET A 1 13.14 -43.68 6.78
CA MET A 1 12.31 -44.02 7.95
C MET A 1 12.29 -42.91 9.01
N MET A 2 13.40 -42.51 9.63
CA MET A 2 13.40 -41.41 10.62
C MET A 2 13.21 -40.01 9.98
N LEU A 3 13.77 -39.80 8.78
CA LEU A 3 13.65 -38.55 8.02
C LEU A 3 12.20 -38.26 7.58
N ASP A 4 11.45 -39.29 7.20
CA ASP A 4 10.07 -39.15 6.72
C ASP A 4 9.14 -38.70 7.86
N MET A 5 9.37 -39.22 9.06
CA MET A 5 8.65 -38.79 10.26
C MET A 5 8.99 -37.34 10.63
N LEU A 6 10.26 -36.94 10.58
CA LEU A 6 10.67 -35.55 10.82
C LEU A 6 10.09 -34.59 9.78
N ALA A 7 10.05 -35.00 8.51
CA ALA A 7 9.44 -34.23 7.43
C ALA A 7 7.93 -34.06 7.64
N ALA A 8 7.23 -35.11 8.09
CA ALA A 8 5.81 -35.05 8.42
C ALA A 8 5.51 -34.09 9.58
N ILE A 9 6.34 -34.12 10.64
CA ILE A 9 6.20 -33.21 11.79
C ILE A 9 6.44 -31.76 11.36
N ALA A 10 7.52 -31.49 10.61
CA ALA A 10 7.83 -30.15 10.10
C ALA A 10 6.70 -29.59 9.22
N ARG A 11 6.09 -30.44 8.38
CA ARG A 11 4.96 -30.07 7.53
C ARG A 11 3.74 -29.69 8.36
N LYS A 12 3.40 -30.49 9.36
CA LYS A 12 2.27 -30.22 10.27
C LYS A 12 2.43 -28.88 10.99
N ASP A 13 3.61 -28.63 11.56
CA ASP A 13 3.89 -27.37 12.26
C ASP A 13 3.78 -26.15 11.35
N TYR A 14 4.23 -26.28 10.10
CA TYR A 14 4.08 -25.22 9.10
C TYR A 14 2.62 -24.95 8.76
N GLU A 15 1.83 -26.00 8.53
CA GLU A 15 0.39 -25.91 8.27
C GLU A 15 -0.35 -25.25 9.45
N ASP A 16 -0.03 -25.63 10.68
CA ASP A 16 -0.64 -25.07 11.88
C ASP A 16 -0.30 -23.58 12.08
N ARG A 17 0.92 -23.14 11.75
CA ARG A 17 1.28 -21.71 11.76
C ARG A 17 0.50 -20.94 10.69
N ARG A 18 0.39 -21.50 9.49
CA ARG A 18 -0.37 -20.91 8.39
C ARG A 18 -1.86 -20.79 8.72
N ARG A 19 -2.45 -21.79 9.35
CA ARG A 19 -3.86 -21.76 9.80
C ARG A 19 -4.09 -20.61 10.79
N ARG A 20 -3.27 -20.54 11.84
CA ARG A 20 -3.36 -19.47 12.86
C ARG A 20 -3.14 -18.08 12.27
N GLN A 21 -2.18 -17.94 11.35
CA GLN A 21 -1.96 -16.67 10.65
C GLN A 21 -3.19 -16.29 9.81
N ALA A 22 -3.80 -17.24 9.08
CA ALA A 22 -4.99 -16.98 8.28
C ALA A 22 -6.18 -16.56 9.14
N GLU A 23 -6.40 -17.24 10.28
CA GLU A 23 -7.44 -16.86 11.26
C GLU A 23 -7.20 -15.43 11.80
N GLY A 24 -5.96 -15.11 12.18
CA GLY A 24 -5.59 -13.78 12.64
C GLY A 24 -5.81 -12.69 11.59
N ILE A 25 -5.42 -12.96 10.33
CA ILE A 25 -5.66 -12.05 9.20
C ILE A 25 -7.16 -11.87 8.97
N SER A 26 -7.95 -12.95 9.00
CA SER A 26 -9.40 -12.89 8.82
C SER A 26 -10.05 -12.00 9.88
N LYS A 27 -9.70 -12.19 11.17
CA LYS A 27 -10.17 -11.33 12.26
C LYS A 27 -9.78 -9.87 12.07
N ALA A 28 -8.51 -9.59 11.79
CA ALA A 28 -8.04 -8.21 11.60
C ALA A 28 -8.59 -7.54 10.31
N LYS A 29 -8.96 -8.32 9.29
CA LYS A 29 -9.72 -7.82 8.12
C LYS A 29 -11.16 -7.47 8.51
N ALA A 30 -11.84 -8.33 9.28
CA ALA A 30 -13.20 -8.06 9.77
C ALA A 30 -13.24 -6.82 10.69
N GLU A 31 -12.20 -6.61 11.50
CA GLU A 31 -12.00 -5.41 12.32
C GLU A 31 -11.56 -4.17 11.51
N GLY A 32 -11.39 -4.28 10.18
CA GLY A 32 -11.02 -3.15 9.33
C GLY A 32 -9.59 -2.61 9.53
N ARG A 33 -8.69 -3.36 10.16
CA ARG A 33 -7.33 -2.90 10.48
C ARG A 33 -6.44 -2.75 9.25
N TYR A 34 -6.69 -3.54 8.20
CA TYR A 34 -5.95 -3.48 6.94
C TYR A 34 -6.46 -2.35 6.04
N ARG A 35 -5.90 -1.15 6.19
CA ARG A 35 -6.24 0.04 5.38
C ARG A 35 -5.30 0.27 4.18
N GLY A 36 -4.41 -0.70 3.90
CA GLY A 36 -3.40 -0.58 2.84
C GLY A 36 -2.32 0.44 3.18
N ARG A 37 -1.62 0.93 2.13
CA ARG A 37 -0.59 1.97 2.28
C ARG A 37 -1.25 3.33 2.42
N VAL A 38 -1.00 4.01 3.54
CA VAL A 38 -1.46 5.38 3.77
C VAL A 38 -0.71 6.33 2.84
N ALA A 39 -1.45 7.27 2.25
CA ALA A 39 -0.90 8.31 1.39
C ALA A 39 -0.07 9.31 2.20
N ASP A 40 1.01 9.80 1.59
CA ASP A 40 1.84 10.86 2.18
C ASP A 40 1.19 12.21 1.89
N ALA A 41 0.45 12.71 2.88
CA ALA A 41 -0.34 13.93 2.75
C ALA A 41 0.52 15.16 2.45
N GLN A 42 1.71 15.26 3.04
CA GLN A 42 2.62 16.39 2.83
C GLN A 42 3.12 16.43 1.38
N LYS A 43 3.53 15.27 0.83
CA LYS A 43 3.94 15.19 -0.57
C LYS A 43 2.79 15.48 -1.53
N HIS A 44 1.58 15.03 -1.20
CA HIS A 44 0.41 15.31 -2.02
C HIS A 44 0.10 16.81 -2.05
N GLU A 45 0.20 17.49 -0.91
CA GLU A 45 0.01 18.95 -0.84
C GLU A 45 1.09 19.70 -1.61
N LEU A 46 2.37 19.30 -1.48
CA LEU A 46 3.46 19.87 -2.26
C LEU A 46 3.23 19.70 -3.78
N ILE A 47 2.73 18.55 -4.21
CA ILE A 47 2.38 18.32 -5.62
C ILE A 47 1.25 19.27 -6.06
N ARG A 48 0.22 19.48 -5.22
CA ARG A 48 -0.89 20.39 -5.52
C ARG A 48 -0.42 21.83 -5.64
N THR A 49 0.38 22.32 -4.70
CA THR A 49 0.90 23.69 -4.74
C THR A 49 1.77 23.92 -5.99
N LEU A 50 2.68 23.00 -6.30
CA LEU A 50 3.52 23.11 -7.50
C LEU A 50 2.73 23.06 -8.82
N ARG A 51 1.64 22.28 -8.87
CA ARG A 51 0.81 22.11 -10.08
C ARG A 51 -0.23 23.20 -10.27
N LEU A 52 -0.97 23.54 -9.21
CA LEU A 52 -2.11 24.45 -9.25
C LEU A 52 -1.69 25.91 -9.07
N ALA A 53 -0.79 26.19 -8.12
CA ALA A 53 -0.37 27.57 -7.84
C ALA A 53 0.78 28.03 -8.76
N HIS A 54 1.71 27.14 -9.09
CA HIS A 54 2.91 27.48 -9.88
C HIS A 54 2.89 26.99 -11.33
N GLY A 55 1.87 26.23 -11.75
CA GLY A 55 1.74 25.76 -13.14
C GLY A 55 2.88 24.87 -13.64
N LYS A 56 3.70 24.28 -12.76
CA LYS A 56 4.90 23.54 -13.15
C LYS A 56 4.58 22.26 -13.92
N SER A 57 5.49 21.86 -14.80
CA SER A 57 5.33 20.64 -15.60
C SER A 57 5.35 19.37 -14.71
N LEU A 58 4.78 18.27 -15.20
CA LEU A 58 4.75 16.98 -14.47
C LEU A 58 6.15 16.47 -14.10
N ARG A 59 7.12 16.62 -15.00
CA ARG A 59 8.51 16.16 -14.79
C ARG A 59 9.23 17.03 -13.77
N GLU A 60 9.01 18.34 -13.82
CA GLU A 60 9.62 19.28 -12.88
C GLU A 60 9.03 19.12 -11.49
N THR A 61 7.72 18.99 -11.38
CA THR A 61 7.02 18.72 -10.10
C THR A 61 7.52 17.43 -9.47
N ALA A 62 7.65 16.35 -10.26
CA ALA A 62 8.18 15.07 -9.79
C ALA A 62 9.60 15.21 -9.21
N ARG A 63 10.45 15.99 -9.88
CA ARG A 63 11.83 16.27 -9.43
C ARG A 63 11.85 17.06 -8.11
N LEU A 64 11.05 18.12 -8.01
CA LEU A 64 10.99 18.99 -6.83
C LEU A 64 10.36 18.32 -5.62
N ALA A 65 9.34 17.50 -5.84
CA ALA A 65 8.66 16.74 -4.78
C ALA A 65 9.35 15.40 -4.45
N GLY A 66 10.42 15.03 -5.17
CA GLY A 66 11.16 13.78 -4.93
C GLY A 66 10.34 12.52 -5.18
N VAL A 67 9.38 12.55 -6.11
CA VAL A 67 8.47 11.43 -6.41
C VAL A 67 8.54 11.03 -7.87
N SER A 68 8.02 9.84 -8.20
CA SER A 68 7.88 9.44 -9.59
C SER A 68 6.83 10.29 -10.32
N LYS A 69 7.03 10.50 -11.63
CA LYS A 69 6.04 11.16 -12.50
C LYS A 69 4.64 10.53 -12.36
N MET A 70 4.58 9.20 -12.18
CA MET A 70 3.31 8.49 -12.02
C MET A 70 2.58 8.83 -10.71
N THR A 71 3.33 9.13 -9.65
CA THR A 71 2.74 9.60 -8.39
C THR A 71 2.10 10.97 -8.58
N VAL A 72 2.76 11.88 -9.30
CA VAL A 72 2.20 13.20 -9.65
C VAL A 72 0.91 13.04 -10.46
N ILE A 73 0.91 12.20 -11.51
CA ILE A 73 -0.28 11.93 -12.32
C ILE A 73 -1.41 11.34 -11.46
N ARG A 74 -1.10 10.36 -10.61
CA ARG A 74 -2.09 9.73 -9.73
C ARG A 74 -2.71 10.73 -8.76
N VAL A 75 -1.91 11.63 -8.17
CA VAL A 75 -2.40 12.67 -7.26
C VAL A 75 -3.28 13.66 -8.01
N CYS A 76 -2.90 14.08 -9.22
CA CYS A 76 -3.72 14.97 -10.04
C CYS A 76 -5.04 14.32 -10.48
N ASN A 77 -5.02 13.04 -10.87
CA ASN A 77 -6.21 12.33 -11.37
C ASN A 77 -7.10 11.79 -10.24
N GLY A 78 -6.53 11.50 -9.08
CA GLY A 78 -7.24 10.92 -7.93
C GLY A 78 -8.29 11.85 -7.31
N ASN A 79 -8.15 13.17 -7.51
CA ASN A 79 -9.12 14.16 -7.03
C ASN A 79 -10.48 14.05 -7.75
N HIS A 80 -10.53 13.62 -9.01
CA HIS A 80 -11.81 13.49 -9.74
C HIS A 80 -12.75 12.42 -9.16
N LYS A 81 -12.24 11.49 -8.34
CA LYS A 81 -13.02 10.39 -7.75
C LYS A 81 -13.57 10.70 -6.35
N GLN A 82 -13.12 11.76 -5.69
CA GLN A 82 -13.62 12.13 -4.36
C GLN A 82 -14.83 13.06 -4.40
N ASP A 83 -15.08 13.73 -5.53
CA ASP A 83 -16.20 14.67 -5.72
C ASP A 83 -17.45 14.02 -6.36
N THR A 84 -17.44 12.70 -6.60
CA THR A 84 -18.52 11.97 -7.32
C THR A 84 -19.25 10.90 -6.50
N ASP A 85 -19.04 10.84 -5.18
CA ASP A 85 -19.82 10.02 -4.24
C ASP A 85 -20.65 10.89 -3.29
#